data_AF-A0A7X7H4R1-F1
#
_entry.id   AF-A0A7X7H4R1-F1
#
_cell.length_a   1.000
_cell.length_b   1.000
_cell.length_c   1.000
_cell.angle_alpha   90.00
_cell.angle_beta   90.00
_cell.angle_gamma   90.00
#
_symmetry.space_group_name_H-M   'P 1'
#
loop_
_entity.id
_entity.type
_entity.pdbx_description
1 polymer ?
#
loop_
_entity_poly.entity_id
_entity_poly.type
_entity_poly.pdbx_seq_one_letter_code
_entity_poly.pdbx_strand_id
1 'polypeptide(L)'
;MHNTSFQPMISNLFYSETLKIALKSADLSAISLAEILKNALETEFRTLNLAHTVTQKNHQLFLHEAGNEDNNSENAPYSVSVIQYPEDQTALKTAISTGDELILLFTQKRDNNIEKLAHCLDALEDHGAALKGFTLEINGETIYLQLFEKYYDFNVDTFNDYR
;
A
#
# COMPACT_ATOMS: atom_id res chain seq x y z
N MET A 1 4.06 -12.92 -16.23
CA MET A 1 3.29 -12.35 -15.10
C MET A 1 4.10 -12.57 -13.84
N HIS A 2 4.71 -11.53 -13.27
CA HIS A 2 5.02 -11.53 -11.84
C HIS A 2 3.99 -10.61 -11.19
N ASN A 3 2.93 -11.23 -10.67
CA ASN A 3 1.99 -10.55 -9.79
C ASN A 3 2.32 -11.02 -8.37
N THR A 4 3.37 -10.44 -7.81
CA THR A 4 3.73 -10.62 -6.40
C THR A 4 2.97 -9.59 -5.60
N SER A 5 1.68 -9.85 -5.35
CA SER A 5 0.90 -9.00 -4.46
C SER A 5 1.52 -9.03 -3.06
N PHE A 6 2.06 -7.89 -2.63
CA PHE A 6 2.58 -7.69 -1.26
C PHE A 6 1.48 -7.30 -0.28
N GLN A 7 0.22 -7.23 -0.72
CA GLN A 7 -0.93 -6.86 0.09
C GLN A 7 -1.03 -7.66 1.40
N PRO A 8 -0.88 -9.00 1.43
CA PRO A 8 -0.99 -9.74 2.68
C PRO A 8 0.13 -9.38 3.66
N MET A 9 1.34 -9.16 3.16
CA MET A 9 2.49 -8.78 3.98
C MET A 9 2.29 -7.39 4.59
N ILE A 10 1.90 -6.41 3.78
CA ILE A 10 1.62 -5.05 4.24
C ILE A 10 0.48 -5.04 5.26
N SER A 11 -0.57 -5.83 5.02
CA SER A 11 -1.68 -5.97 5.97
C SER A 11 -1.24 -6.57 7.30
N ASN A 12 -0.31 -7.54 7.26
CA ASN A 12 0.23 -8.17 8.46
C ASN A 12 1.11 -7.22 9.29
N LEU A 13 1.78 -6.26 8.65
CA LEU A 13 2.57 -5.25 9.37
C LEU A 13 1.73 -4.47 10.39
N PHE A 14 0.46 -4.18 10.09
CA PHE A 14 -0.41 -3.43 10.99
C PHE A 14 -0.80 -4.20 12.27
N TYR A 15 -0.53 -5.51 12.32
CA TYR A 15 -0.65 -6.30 13.54
C TYR A 15 0.67 -6.38 14.33
N SER A 16 1.80 -5.97 13.75
CA SER A 16 3.13 -6.04 14.37
C SER A 16 3.29 -5.05 15.51
N GLU A 17 3.75 -5.53 16.67
CA GLU A 17 4.09 -4.68 17.81
C GLU A 17 5.26 -3.72 17.50
N THR A 18 6.21 -4.15 16.68
CA THR A 18 7.34 -3.32 16.24
C THR A 18 6.86 -2.09 15.48
N LEU A 19 5.90 -2.28 14.57
CA LEU A 19 5.30 -1.17 13.83
C LEU A 19 4.55 -0.23 14.79
N LYS A 20 3.73 -0.79 15.69
CA LYS A 20 2.99 0.01 16.68
C LYS A 20 3.91 0.85 17.57
N ILE A 21 5.08 0.33 17.93
CA ILE A 21 6.08 1.10 18.70
C ILE A 21 6.63 2.26 17.87
N ALA A 22 7.00 2.03 16.60
CA ALA A 22 7.51 3.08 15.72
C ALA A 22 6.48 4.21 15.49
N LEU A 23 5.19 3.86 15.41
CA LEU A 23 4.10 4.82 15.20
C LEU A 23 3.86 5.76 16.40
N LYS A 24 4.27 5.39 17.63
CA LYS A 24 4.04 6.22 18.83
C LYS A 24 4.77 7.56 18.81
N SER A 25 5.89 7.65 18.09
CA SER A 25 6.70 8.87 17.99
C SER A 25 6.70 9.45 16.57
N ALA A 26 5.84 8.95 15.69
CA ALA A 26 5.79 9.34 14.30
C ALA A 26 4.95 10.59 14.08
N ASP A 27 5.38 11.46 13.18
CA ASP A 27 4.54 12.55 12.73
C ASP A 27 3.37 12.01 11.90
N LEU A 28 2.17 12.55 12.10
CA LEU A 28 1.02 12.21 11.27
C LEU A 28 1.16 12.85 9.89
N SER A 29 1.87 12.17 8.99
CA SER A 29 2.03 12.57 7.60
C SER A 29 2.27 11.34 6.71
N ALA A 30 1.90 11.46 5.43
CA ALA A 30 2.06 10.37 4.47
C ALA A 30 3.54 9.98 4.26
N ILE A 31 4.46 10.96 4.30
CA ILE A 31 5.89 10.72 4.15
C ILE A 31 6.45 9.95 5.35
N SER A 32 6.09 10.36 6.58
CA SER A 32 6.55 9.68 7.80
C SER A 32 6.02 8.24 7.86
N LEU A 33 4.74 8.05 7.53
CA LEU A 33 4.16 6.70 7.50
C LEU A 33 4.79 5.83 6.41
N ALA A 34 5.08 6.37 5.22
CA ALA A 34 5.79 5.66 4.17
C ALA A 34 7.19 5.23 4.63
N GLU A 35 7.94 6.09 5.30
CA GLU A 35 9.28 5.76 5.83
C GLU A 35 9.22 4.64 6.88
N ILE A 36 8.25 4.69 7.78
CA ILE A 36 8.05 3.64 8.79
C ILE A 36 7.70 2.31 8.13
N LEU A 37 6.79 2.32 7.15
CA LEU A 37 6.40 1.12 6.41
C LEU A 37 7.58 0.55 5.61
N LYS A 38 8.39 1.40 4.98
CA LYS A 38 9.63 1.00 4.30
C LYS A 38 10.54 0.21 5.25
N ASN A 39 10.87 0.79 6.41
CA ASN A 39 11.76 0.17 7.39
C ASN A 39 11.19 -1.16 7.93
N ALA A 40 9.87 -1.21 8.13
CA ALA A 40 9.18 -2.43 8.57
C ALA A 40 9.25 -3.53 7.50
N LEU A 41 8.95 -3.20 6.23
CA LEU A 41 9.03 -4.13 5.10
C LEU A 41 10.46 -4.66 4.91
N GLU A 42 11.48 -3.79 4.92
CA GLU A 42 12.89 -4.22 4.82
C GLU A 42 13.30 -5.15 5.97
N THR A 43 12.72 -4.96 7.16
CA THR A 43 12.96 -5.85 8.29
C THR A 43 12.27 -7.19 8.10
N GLU A 44 11.02 -7.22 7.64
CA GLU A 44 10.31 -8.47 7.30
C GLU A 44 11.02 -9.23 6.18
N PHE A 45 11.47 -8.56 5.13
CA PHE A 45 12.22 -9.21 4.04
C PHE A 45 13.50 -9.85 4.54
N ARG A 46 14.26 -9.17 5.41
CA ARG A 46 15.46 -9.76 6.03
C ARG A 46 15.11 -10.95 6.93
N THR A 47 14.08 -10.82 7.77
CA THR A 47 13.64 -11.88 8.68
C THR A 47 13.20 -13.14 7.93
N LEU A 48 12.49 -12.96 6.81
CA LEU A 48 11.98 -14.04 5.98
C LEU A 48 12.99 -14.51 4.92
N ASN A 49 14.20 -13.95 4.91
CA ASN A 49 15.25 -14.22 3.92
C ASN A 49 14.74 -14.06 2.47
N LEU A 50 13.88 -13.07 2.25
CA LEU A 50 13.35 -12.71 0.95
C LEU A 50 14.29 -11.73 0.26
N ALA A 51 14.66 -12.03 -0.98
CA ALA A 51 15.53 -11.20 -1.80
C ALA A 51 14.77 -10.00 -2.36
N HIS A 52 14.32 -9.10 -1.50
CA HIS A 52 13.53 -7.93 -1.87
C HIS A 52 14.13 -6.65 -1.28
N THR A 53 13.96 -5.54 -1.99
CA THR A 53 14.35 -4.21 -1.52
C THR A 53 13.18 -3.24 -1.63
N VAL A 54 13.16 -2.22 -0.77
CA VAL A 54 12.13 -1.18 -0.80
C VAL A 54 12.79 0.15 -1.06
N THR A 55 12.39 0.85 -2.10
CA THR A 55 12.74 2.26 -2.30
C THR A 55 11.54 3.14 -2.01
N GLN A 56 11.80 4.38 -1.58
CA GLN A 56 10.75 5.35 -1.27
C GLN A 56 11.01 6.62 -2.08
N LYS A 57 9.94 7.17 -2.64
CA LYS A 57 9.91 8.51 -3.21
C LYS A 57 8.71 9.26 -2.66
N ASN A 58 8.97 10.26 -1.82
CA ASN A 58 7.92 10.99 -1.10
C ASN A 58 7.02 10.04 -0.29
N HIS A 59 5.76 9.93 -0.67
CA HIS A 59 4.73 9.09 -0.04
C HIS A 59 4.50 7.77 -0.78
N GLN A 60 5.31 7.45 -1.80
CA GLN A 60 5.23 6.21 -2.56
C GLN A 60 6.38 5.27 -2.19
N LEU A 61 6.07 3.98 -2.07
CA LEU A 61 7.01 2.89 -1.89
C LEU A 61 7.05 2.04 -3.16
N PHE A 62 8.23 1.57 -3.52
CA PHE A 62 8.46 0.67 -4.64
C PHE A 62 9.20 -0.56 -4.14
N LEU A 63 8.56 -1.72 -4.26
CA LEU A 63 9.09 -3.00 -3.81
C LEU A 63 9.68 -3.72 -5.01
N HIS A 64 10.99 -3.99 -4.96
CA HIS A 64 11.75 -4.63 -6.02
C HIS A 64 12.15 -6.03 -5.57
N GLU A 65 11.86 -7.03 -6.38
CA GLU A 65 12.47 -8.35 -6.24
C GLU A 65 13.90 -8.29 -6.81
N ALA A 66 14.90 -8.65 -6.02
CA ALA A 66 16.26 -8.78 -6.49
C ALA A 66 16.31 -10.00 -7.42
N GLY A 67 16.53 -9.75 -8.71
CA GLY A 67 16.52 -10.80 -9.72
C GLY A 67 17.56 -11.89 -9.44
N ASN A 68 17.16 -13.15 -9.66
CA ASN A 68 18.09 -14.17 -10.14
C ASN A 68 18.75 -13.65 -11.43
N GLU A 69 20.02 -14.01 -11.68
CA GLU A 69 20.91 -13.50 -12.74
C GLU A 69 20.44 -13.70 -14.20
N ASP A 70 19.14 -13.82 -14.49
CA ASP A 70 18.61 -13.78 -15.86
C ASP A 70 18.32 -12.34 -16.26
N ASN A 71 19.31 -11.75 -16.95
CA ASN A 71 19.35 -10.41 -17.55
C ASN A 71 18.26 -10.12 -18.61
N ASN A 72 16.99 -10.45 -18.38
CA ASN A 72 15.90 -10.17 -19.33
C ASN A 72 14.51 -9.92 -18.75
N SER A 73 14.33 -9.83 -17.43
CA SER A 73 13.03 -9.44 -16.87
C SER A 73 13.02 -7.97 -16.48
N GLU A 74 12.35 -7.16 -17.31
CA GLU A 74 11.76 -5.87 -16.97
C GLU A 74 10.71 -6.04 -15.85
N ASN A 75 11.11 -6.47 -14.65
CA ASN A 75 10.19 -6.62 -13.53
C ASN A 75 9.92 -5.22 -12.96
N ALA A 76 8.80 -4.62 -13.39
CA ALA A 76 8.30 -3.39 -12.80
C ALA A 76 8.10 -3.60 -11.28
N PRO A 77 8.51 -2.63 -10.44
CA PRO A 77 8.34 -2.75 -9.00
C PRO A 77 6.87 -2.69 -8.62
N TYR A 78 6.50 -3.40 -7.55
CA TYR A 78 5.19 -3.26 -6.94
C TYR A 78 5.13 -1.93 -6.19
N SER A 79 4.22 -1.04 -6.58
CA SER A 79 4.09 0.29 -6.02
C SER A 79 2.99 0.38 -4.95
N VAL A 80 3.27 1.15 -3.91
CA VAL A 80 2.34 1.42 -2.80
C VAL A 80 2.28 2.92 -2.57
N SER A 81 1.11 3.52 -2.73
CA SER A 81 0.87 4.93 -2.42
C SER A 81 0.31 5.09 -1.01
N VAL A 82 0.96 5.91 -0.18
CA VAL A 82 0.48 6.26 1.17
C VAL A 82 -0.15 7.65 1.12
N ILE A 83 -1.41 7.78 1.52
CA ILE A 83 -2.20 8.99 1.28
C ILE A 83 -3.00 9.36 2.51
N GLN A 84 -2.87 10.61 2.93
CA GLN A 84 -3.70 11.18 3.98
C GLN A 84 -5.01 11.70 3.38
N TYR A 85 -6.15 11.19 3.85
CA TYR A 85 -7.47 11.56 3.34
C TYR A 85 -8.29 12.29 4.43
N PRO A 86 -9.05 13.35 4.10
CA PRO A 86 -9.29 13.93 2.77
C PRO A 86 -8.27 14.99 2.31
N GLU A 87 -7.16 15.15 3.02
CA GLU A 87 -6.20 16.24 2.81
C GLU A 87 -5.48 16.18 1.46
N ASP A 88 -5.20 14.98 0.93
CA ASP A 88 -4.43 14.79 -0.30
C ASP A 88 -5.19 14.03 -1.41
N GLN A 89 -6.30 14.62 -1.86
CA GLN A 89 -7.09 14.08 -2.99
C GLN A 89 -6.32 14.08 -4.32
N THR A 90 -5.34 14.96 -4.47
CA THR A 90 -4.53 15.03 -5.69
C THR A 90 -3.60 13.83 -5.79
N ALA A 91 -2.95 13.43 -4.69
CA ALA A 91 -2.18 12.19 -4.65
C ALA A 91 -3.07 10.97 -4.96
N LEU A 92 -4.31 10.92 -4.44
CA LEU A 92 -5.22 9.80 -4.70
C LEU A 92 -5.55 9.66 -6.19
N LYS A 93 -5.94 10.77 -6.83
CA LYS A 93 -6.20 10.77 -8.28
C LYS A 93 -4.97 10.37 -9.08
N THR A 94 -3.80 10.82 -8.64
CA THR A 94 -2.52 10.47 -9.29
C THR A 94 -2.26 8.98 -9.19
N ALA A 95 -2.33 8.39 -7.99
CA ALA A 95 -2.10 6.97 -7.74
C ALA A 95 -3.03 6.06 -8.56
N ILE A 96 -4.31 6.45 -8.67
CA ILE A 96 -5.28 5.75 -9.53
C ILE A 96 -4.86 5.83 -11.00
N SER A 97 -4.47 7.02 -11.48
CA SER A 97 -4.11 7.23 -12.88
C SER A 97 -2.78 6.60 -13.31
N THR A 98 -1.81 6.54 -12.39
CA THR A 98 -0.52 5.86 -12.61
C THR A 98 -0.65 4.34 -12.51
N GLY A 99 -1.76 3.87 -11.95
CA GLY A 99 -2.08 2.46 -11.85
C GLY A 99 -1.36 1.76 -10.71
N ASP A 100 -1.09 2.48 -9.61
CA ASP A 100 -0.42 1.93 -8.44
C ASP A 100 -1.17 0.70 -7.91
N GLU A 101 -0.44 -0.36 -7.56
CA GLU A 101 -1.02 -1.66 -7.22
C GLU A 101 -1.77 -1.63 -5.89
N LEU A 102 -1.26 -0.89 -4.91
CA LEU A 102 -1.88 -0.72 -3.60
C LEU A 102 -1.92 0.74 -3.17
N ILE A 103 -3.08 1.19 -2.74
CA ILE A 103 -3.27 2.52 -2.16
C ILE A 103 -3.64 2.35 -0.68
N LEU A 104 -2.86 3.00 0.18
CA LEU A 104 -3.10 3.08 1.62
C LEU A 104 -3.63 4.47 1.94
N LEU A 105 -4.90 4.53 2.32
CA LEU A 105 -5.59 5.74 2.75
C LEU A 105 -5.63 5.76 4.28
N PHE A 106 -5.22 6.86 4.90
CA PHE A 106 -5.36 7.03 6.34
C PHE A 106 -5.98 8.37 6.71
N THR A 107 -6.74 8.38 7.80
CA THR A 107 -7.42 9.56 8.31
C THR A 107 -7.57 9.52 9.82
N GLN A 108 -7.68 10.68 10.47
CA GLN A 108 -8.08 10.72 11.87
C GLN A 108 -9.45 10.02 12.04
N LYS A 109 -9.58 9.19 13.07
CA LYS A 109 -10.81 8.44 13.37
C LYS A 109 -11.89 9.37 13.94
N ARG A 110 -12.48 10.17 13.07
CA ARG A 110 -13.63 11.04 13.31
C ARG A 110 -14.73 10.61 12.35
N ASP A 111 -15.96 10.50 12.83
CA ASP A 111 -17.08 9.92 12.06
C ASP A 111 -17.22 10.55 10.65
N ASN A 112 -17.17 11.89 10.56
CA ASN A 112 -17.21 12.62 9.30
C ASN A 112 -16.10 12.24 8.31
N ASN A 113 -14.89 11.95 8.78
CA ASN A 113 -13.78 11.56 7.90
C ASN A 113 -13.96 10.13 7.39
N ILE A 114 -14.46 9.23 8.24
CA ILE A 114 -14.74 7.83 7.89
C ILE A 114 -15.86 7.78 6.84
N GLU A 115 -16.93 8.55 7.03
CA GLU A 115 -18.03 8.66 6.06
C GLU A 115 -17.55 9.19 4.70
N LYS A 116 -16.74 10.26 4.69
CA LYS A 116 -16.15 10.79 3.45
C LYS A 116 -15.23 9.79 2.76
N LEU A 117 -14.51 8.98 3.53
CA LEU A 117 -13.64 7.95 2.99
C LEU A 117 -14.48 6.83 2.38
N ALA A 118 -15.52 6.36 3.07
CA ALA A 118 -16.44 5.35 2.56
C ALA A 118 -17.07 5.78 1.22
N HIS A 119 -17.60 7.00 1.15
CA HIS A 119 -18.14 7.55 -0.10
C HIS A 119 -17.10 7.63 -1.23
N CYS A 120 -15.84 7.91 -0.90
CA CYS A 120 -14.77 7.91 -1.89
C CYS A 120 -14.46 6.49 -2.39
N LEU A 121 -14.47 5.49 -1.53
CA LEU A 121 -14.21 4.11 -1.90
C LEU A 121 -15.34 3.54 -2.76
N ASP A 122 -16.60 3.87 -2.45
CA ASP A 122 -17.76 3.50 -3.26
C ASP A 122 -17.61 4.03 -4.70
N ALA A 123 -17.13 5.27 -4.85
CA ALA A 123 -16.87 5.86 -6.17
C ALA A 123 -15.69 5.23 -6.92
N LEU A 124 -14.89 4.39 -6.26
CA LEU A 124 -13.72 3.70 -6.81
C LEU A 124 -13.94 2.19 -6.99
N GLU A 125 -15.17 1.69 -6.79
CA GLU A 125 -15.47 0.25 -6.82
C GLU A 125 -15.07 -0.43 -8.15
N ASP A 126 -15.10 0.30 -9.26
CA ASP A 126 -14.72 -0.19 -10.59
C ASP A 126 -13.19 -0.27 -10.79
N HIS A 127 -12.40 0.28 -9.87
CA HIS A 127 -10.94 0.42 -10.02
C HIS A 127 -10.17 -0.56 -9.13
N GLY A 128 -10.83 -1.13 -8.12
CA GLY A 128 -10.20 -2.00 -7.15
C GLY A 128 -11.13 -2.34 -5.99
N ALA A 129 -10.57 -3.05 -5.01
CA ALA A 129 -11.28 -3.51 -3.84
C ALA A 129 -10.75 -2.85 -2.57
N ALA A 130 -11.65 -2.24 -1.81
CA ALA A 130 -11.38 -1.83 -0.44
C ALA A 130 -11.29 -3.09 0.45
N LEU A 131 -10.16 -3.26 1.13
CA LEU A 131 -9.91 -4.37 2.04
C LEU A 131 -10.42 -4.06 3.46
N LYS A 132 -10.19 -4.97 4.40
CA LYS A 132 -10.54 -4.69 5.80
C LYS A 132 -9.71 -3.52 6.34
N GLY A 133 -10.38 -2.47 6.80
CA GLY A 133 -9.72 -1.33 7.46
C GLY A 133 -9.13 -1.67 8.84
N PHE A 134 -8.17 -0.85 9.25
CA PHE A 134 -7.40 -0.97 10.50
C PHE A 134 -7.62 0.29 11.35
N THR A 135 -7.56 0.13 12.67
CA THR A 135 -7.46 1.27 13.60
C THR A 135 -6.10 1.21 14.27
N LEU A 136 -5.36 2.31 14.24
CA LEU A 136 -4.01 2.45 14.75
C LEU A 136 -3.92 3.68 15.66
N GLU A 137 -2.88 3.76 16.48
CA GLU A 137 -2.55 4.97 17.23
C GLU A 137 -1.22 5.52 16.71
N ILE A 138 -1.21 6.78 16.26
CA ILE A 138 -0.04 7.50 15.77
C ILE A 138 0.13 8.75 16.61
N ASN A 139 1.23 8.86 17.35
CA ASN A 139 1.50 10.00 18.24
C ASN A 139 0.31 10.36 19.17
N GLY A 140 -0.35 9.35 19.73
CA GLY A 140 -1.52 9.53 20.60
C GLY A 140 -2.85 9.80 19.88
N GLU A 141 -2.84 9.97 18.55
CA GLU A 141 -4.05 10.14 17.75
C GLU A 141 -4.55 8.80 17.23
N THR A 142 -5.86 8.55 17.36
CA THR A 142 -6.48 7.37 16.77
C THR A 142 -6.73 7.60 15.28
N ILE A 143 -6.11 6.76 14.45
CA ILE A 143 -6.16 6.82 12.99
C ILE A 143 -6.93 5.61 12.46
N TYR A 144 -7.76 5.85 11.45
CA TYR A 144 -8.35 4.81 10.62
C TYR A 144 -7.53 4.68 9.33
N LEU A 145 -7.17 3.45 8.99
CA LEU A 145 -6.39 3.12 7.80
C LEU A 145 -7.18 2.14 6.93
N GLN A 146 -7.21 2.41 5.64
CA GLN A 146 -7.90 1.64 4.63
C GLN A 146 -6.91 1.26 3.53
N LEU A 147 -6.86 -0.03 3.20
CA LEU A 147 -6.13 -0.50 2.01
C LEU A 147 -7.10 -0.64 0.84
N PHE A 148 -6.69 -0.19 -0.33
CA PHE A 148 -7.42 -0.31 -1.58
C PHE A 148 -6.47 -0.93 -2.62
N GLU A 149 -6.76 -2.17 -3.02
CA GLU A 149 -5.96 -2.91 -3.99
C GLU A 149 -6.61 -2.80 -5.37
N LYS A 150 -5.82 -2.43 -6.38
CA LYS A 150 -6.29 -2.30 -7.76
C LYS A 150 -6.68 -3.66 -8.32
N TYR A 151 -7.72 -3.71 -9.18
CA TYR A 151 -7.94 -4.89 -9.99
C TYR A 151 -6.82 -5.07 -11.01
N TYR A 152 -6.23 -6.25 -11.03
CA TYR A 152 -5.30 -6.61 -12.10
C TYR A 152 -6.12 -6.85 -13.36
N ASP A 153 -5.71 -6.19 -14.45
CA ASP A 153 -6.18 -6.55 -15.79
C ASP A 153 -5.69 -7.96 -16.09
N PHE A 154 -6.49 -8.96 -15.74
CA PHE A 154 -6.32 -10.30 -16.26
C PHE A 154 -6.57 -10.21 -17.76
N ASN A 155 -5.49 -10.21 -18.54
CA ASN A 155 -5.59 -10.14 -19.98
C ASN A 155 -6.26 -11.43 -20.47
N VAL A 156 -7.58 -11.37 -20.70
CA VAL A 156 -8.45 -12.51 -21.03
C VAL A 156 -8.04 -13.16 -22.36
N ASP A 157 -7.25 -12.47 -23.19
CA ASP A 157 -6.69 -13.01 -24.42
C ASP A 157 -5.74 -14.21 -24.18
N THR A 158 -5.16 -14.36 -22.99
CA THR A 158 -4.36 -15.56 -22.64
C THR A 158 -5.19 -16.82 -22.34
N PHE A 159 -6.52 -16.71 -22.25
CA PHE A 159 -7.40 -17.89 -22.06
C PHE A 159 -7.78 -18.59 -23.38
N ASN A 160 -7.49 -18.00 -24.54
CA ASN A 160 -7.87 -18.58 -25.84
C ASN A 160 -6.87 -19.58 -26.42
N ASP A 161 -5.72 -19.82 -25.78
CA ASP A 161 -4.76 -20.85 -26.22
C ASP A 161 -5.07 -22.28 -25.71
N TYR A 162 -6.18 -22.47 -24.98
CA TYR A 162 -6.58 -23.78 -24.43
C TYR A 162 -8.00 -24.24 -24.83
N ARG A 163 -8.45 -23.94 -26.06
CA ARG A 163 -9.65 -24.55 -26.64
C ARG A 163 -9.40 -25.23 -27.97
#